data_AF-A0A7J9TM24-F1
#
_entry.id   AF-A0A7J9TM24-F1
#
_cell.length_a   1.000
_cell.length_b   1.000
_cell.length_c   1.000
_cell.angle_alpha   90.00
_cell.angle_beta   90.00
_cell.angle_gamma   90.00
#
_symmetry.space_group_name_H-M   'P 1'
#
loop_
_entity.id
_entity.type
_entity.pdbx_description
1 polymer ?
#
loop_
_entity_poly.entity_id
_entity_poly.type
_entity_poly.pdbx_seq_one_letter_code
_entity_poly.pdbx_strand_id
1 'polypeptide(L)'
;FLGWSFRKYDSTLLIKPSRDSIKKITDKVRVIIHKAAAWTQEKLIKALNPVITGWANYHRHIVAKKTFQKLDSIIWNMLWRWAKRRHSQKGHKWIARRYWYIEGTRNWVFKAATAKIVLFADIKIRRHAMVKLDKNPFLDRNYFLDRLDRVRKCTPWIQTRLSFFAYHRPVYGL
;
A
#
# COMPACT_ATOMS: atom_id res chain seq x y z
N PHE A 1 -5.28 -17.56 3.87
CA PHE A 1 -6.69 -17.38 3.47
C PHE A 1 -6.90 -15.93 3.02
N LEU A 2 -7.69 -15.66 1.96
CA LEU A 2 -7.93 -14.31 1.39
C LEU A 2 -6.68 -13.45 1.08
N GLY A 3 -5.54 -14.07 0.78
CA GLY A 3 -4.29 -13.34 0.52
C GLY A 3 -3.64 -12.73 1.77
N TRP A 4 -4.05 -13.14 2.97
CA TRP A 4 -3.43 -12.76 4.25
C TRP A 4 -2.77 -13.96 4.93
N SER A 5 -1.76 -13.63 5.75
CA SER A 5 -1.06 -14.52 6.65
C SER A 5 -1.38 -14.11 8.08
N PHE A 6 -1.88 -15.06 8.86
CA PHE A 6 -2.18 -14.90 10.28
C PHE A 6 -1.07 -15.58 11.07
N ARG A 7 -0.38 -14.84 11.93
CA ARG A 7 0.65 -15.42 12.82
C ARG A 7 0.61 -14.76 14.17
N LYS A 8 0.55 -15.57 15.21
CA LYS A 8 0.71 -15.13 16.60
C LYS A 8 2.20 -14.99 16.89
N TYR A 9 2.58 -13.83 17.41
CA TYR A 9 3.91 -13.49 17.91
C TYR A 9 3.73 -13.20 19.39
N ASP A 10 4.21 -14.08 20.26
CA ASP A 10 4.01 -14.03 21.70
C ASP A 10 2.52 -13.88 22.05
N SER A 11 2.10 -12.70 22.52
CA SER A 11 0.72 -12.37 22.87
C SER A 11 -0.09 -11.72 21.73
N THR A 12 0.55 -11.38 20.60
CA THR A 12 -0.02 -10.49 19.57
C THR A 12 -0.25 -11.21 18.23
N LEU A 13 -1.48 -11.18 17.71
CA LEU A 13 -1.83 -11.75 16.40
C LEU A 13 -1.61 -10.76 15.25
N LEU A 14 -0.54 -10.90 14.48
CA LEU A 14 -0.31 -10.02 13.32
C LEU A 14 -0.90 -10.61 12.04
N ILE A 15 -1.78 -9.83 11.42
CA ILE A 15 -2.33 -10.11 10.08
C ILE A 15 -1.52 -9.30 9.06
N LYS A 16 -0.84 -10.00 8.16
CA LYS A 16 0.02 -9.41 7.12
C LYS A 16 -0.42 -9.89 5.73
N PRO A 17 -0.13 -9.16 4.65
CA PRO A 17 -0.29 -9.70 3.30
C PRO A 17 0.52 -11.00 3.17
N SER A 18 -0.07 -12.04 2.57
CA SER A 18 0.61 -13.33 2.38
C SER A 18 1.73 -13.21 1.36
N ARG A 19 2.71 -14.12 1.44
CA ARG A 19 3.82 -14.19 0.46
C ARG A 19 3.28 -14.35 -0.96
N ASP A 20 2.25 -15.16 -1.15
CA ASP A 20 1.64 -15.39 -2.46
C ASP A 20 0.90 -14.16 -2.98
N SER A 21 0.21 -13.41 -2.12
CA SER A 21 -0.43 -12.15 -2.52
C SER A 21 0.61 -11.14 -3.00
N ILE A 22 1.71 -11.01 -2.25
CA ILE A 22 2.84 -10.14 -2.58
C ILE A 22 3.48 -10.58 -3.92
N LYS A 23 3.66 -11.89 -4.12
CA LYS A 23 4.19 -12.43 -5.38
C LYS A 23 3.25 -12.10 -6.55
N LYS A 24 1.95 -12.37 -6.41
CA LYS A 24 0.95 -12.09 -7.45
C LYS A 24 0.93 -10.62 -7.88
N ILE A 25 0.96 -9.67 -6.94
CA ILE A 25 0.99 -8.25 -7.30
C ILE A 25 2.32 -7.86 -7.96
N THR A 26 3.43 -8.41 -7.48
CA THR A 26 4.76 -8.19 -8.06
C THR A 26 4.84 -8.71 -9.50
N ASP A 27 4.31 -9.91 -9.75
CA ASP A 27 4.27 -10.52 -11.07
C ASP A 27 3.33 -9.74 -12.01
N LYS A 28 2.18 -9.29 -11.51
CA LYS A 28 1.25 -8.44 -12.29
C LYS A 28 1.93 -7.14 -12.73
N VAL A 29 2.63 -6.45 -11.81
CA VAL A 29 3.39 -5.24 -12.14
C VAL A 29 4.52 -5.53 -13.12
N ARG A 30 5.25 -6.64 -12.92
CA ARG A 30 6.31 -7.08 -13.83
C ARG A 30 5.79 -7.28 -15.25
N VAL A 31 4.65 -7.96 -15.41
CA VAL A 31 4.02 -8.18 -16.72
C VAL A 31 3.66 -6.86 -17.39
N ILE A 32 3.11 -5.90 -16.65
CA ILE A 32 2.78 -4.56 -17.18
C ILE A 32 4.06 -3.85 -17.65
N ILE A 33 5.10 -3.81 -16.82
CA ILE A 33 6.36 -3.14 -17.17
C ILE A 33 7.04 -3.81 -18.38
N HIS A 34 6.95 -5.14 -18.49
CA HIS A 34 7.49 -5.89 -19.63
C HIS A 34 6.74 -5.54 -20.93
N LYS A 35 5.40 -5.56 -20.90
CA LYS A 35 4.57 -5.15 -22.05
C LYS A 35 4.76 -3.68 -22.43
N ALA A 36 5.06 -2.84 -21.44
CA ALA A 36 5.30 -1.41 -21.64
C ALA A 36 6.68 -1.09 -22.23
N ALA A 37 7.35 -2.05 -22.86
CA ALA A 37 8.72 -1.91 -23.31
C ALA A 37 8.95 -0.68 -24.21
N ALA A 38 8.01 -0.41 -25.11
CA ALA A 38 8.01 0.72 -26.04
C ALA A 38 7.12 1.89 -25.58
N TRP A 39 6.35 1.75 -24.50
CA TRP A 39 5.34 2.75 -24.10
C TRP A 39 5.96 4.06 -23.63
N THR A 40 5.22 5.16 -23.78
CA THR A 40 5.58 6.42 -23.15
C THR A 40 5.57 6.28 -21.63
N GLN A 41 6.36 7.13 -20.95
CA GLN A 41 6.40 7.15 -19.49
C GLN A 41 5.01 7.37 -18.87
N GLU A 42 4.22 8.27 -19.46
CA GLU A 42 2.85 8.56 -19.00
C GLU A 42 1.93 7.36 -19.11
N LYS A 43 1.96 6.64 -20.24
CA LYS A 43 1.14 5.45 -20.44
C LYS A 43 1.50 4.35 -19.44
N LEU A 44 2.79 4.17 -19.16
CA LEU A 44 3.26 3.24 -18.13
C LEU A 44 2.71 3.61 -16.74
N ILE A 45 2.83 4.88 -16.34
CA ILE A 45 2.33 5.36 -15.04
C ILE A 45 0.82 5.16 -14.92
N LYS A 46 0.06 5.53 -15.96
CA LYS A 46 -1.41 5.37 -16.00
C LYS A 46 -1.83 3.90 -15.91
N ALA A 47 -1.05 2.96 -16.43
CA ALA A 47 -1.33 1.53 -16.31
C ALA A 47 -0.98 0.96 -14.92
N LEU A 48 0.07 1.46 -14.28
CA LEU A 48 0.52 0.97 -12.96
C LEU A 48 -0.34 1.51 -11.81
N ASN A 49 -0.71 2.78 -11.85
CA ASN A 49 -1.37 3.46 -10.73
C ASN A 49 -2.68 2.80 -10.26
N PRO A 50 -3.60 2.35 -11.14
CA PRO A 50 -4.81 1.65 -10.71
C PRO A 50 -4.51 0.32 -10.01
N VAL A 51 -3.49 -0.41 -10.48
CA VAL A 51 -3.08 -1.70 -9.91
C VAL A 51 -2.48 -1.51 -8.51
N ILE A 52 -1.60 -0.52 -8.36
CA ILE A 52 -0.98 -0.15 -7.08
C ILE A 52 -2.06 0.30 -6.10
N THR A 53 -2.86 1.29 -6.50
CA THR A 53 -3.89 1.88 -5.66
C THR A 53 -4.94 0.85 -5.23
N GLY A 54 -5.40 0.00 -6.15
CA GLY A 54 -6.37 -1.05 -5.84
C GLY A 54 -5.85 -2.06 -4.81
N TRP A 55 -4.63 -2.58 -5.02
CA TRP A 55 -4.05 -3.56 -4.10
C TRP A 55 -3.71 -2.94 -2.73
N ALA A 56 -3.18 -1.71 -2.73
CA ALA A 56 -2.90 -0.98 -1.50
C ALA A 56 -4.18 -0.70 -0.70
N ASN A 57 -5.26 -0.28 -1.36
CA ASN A 57 -6.54 -0.05 -0.71
C ASN A 57 -7.13 -1.34 -0.12
N TYR A 58 -7.02 -2.46 -0.83
CA TYR A 58 -7.47 -3.76 -0.33
C TYR A 58 -6.74 -4.15 0.97
N HIS A 59 -5.42 -3.92 1.06
CA HIS A 59 -4.63 -4.28 2.24
C HIS A 59 -4.45 -3.15 3.28
N ARG A 60 -5.07 -1.98 3.10
CA ARG A 60 -4.82 -0.81 3.97
C ARG A 60 -5.27 -0.98 5.42
N HIS A 61 -6.10 -1.97 5.71
CA HIS A 61 -6.65 -2.19 7.05
C HIS A 61 -5.85 -3.19 7.89
N ILE A 62 -4.93 -3.93 7.27
CA ILE A 62 -4.05 -4.89 7.94
C ILE A 62 -2.64 -4.31 8.18
N VAL A 63 -1.76 -5.11 8.80
CA VAL A 63 -0.37 -4.70 9.07
C VAL A 63 0.44 -4.79 7.77
N ALA A 64 0.27 -3.81 6.87
CA ALA A 64 0.85 -3.81 5.53
C ALA A 64 1.98 -2.78 5.32
N LYS A 65 2.23 -1.87 6.28
CA LYS A 65 3.16 -0.74 6.09
C LYS A 65 4.58 -1.15 5.66
N LYS A 66 5.17 -2.16 6.31
CA LYS A 66 6.49 -2.70 5.91
C LYS A 66 6.44 -3.36 4.52
N THR A 67 5.35 -4.04 4.20
CA THR A 67 5.15 -4.66 2.88
C THR A 67 5.02 -3.62 1.78
N PHE A 68 4.31 -2.53 2.04
CA PHE A 68 4.18 -1.40 1.10
C PHE A 68 5.55 -0.81 0.75
N GLN A 69 6.38 -0.52 1.76
CA GLN A 69 7.74 -0.02 1.55
C GLN A 69 8.59 -0.99 0.72
N LYS A 70 8.50 -2.30 1.01
CA LYS A 70 9.20 -3.34 0.23
C LYS A 70 8.74 -3.37 -1.23
N LEU A 71 7.43 -3.28 -1.47
CA LEU A 71 6.87 -3.24 -2.84
C LEU A 71 7.33 -1.99 -3.59
N ASP A 72 7.37 -0.83 -2.93
CA ASP A 72 7.87 0.41 -3.53
C ASP A 72 9.32 0.26 -4.00
N SER A 73 10.20 -0.32 -3.17
CA SER A 73 11.59 -0.61 -3.57
C SER A 73 11.69 -1.59 -4.75
N ILE A 74 10.85 -2.63 -4.77
CA ILE A 74 10.81 -3.60 -5.86
C ILE A 74 10.38 -2.92 -7.17
N ILE A 75 9.33 -2.10 -7.13
CA ILE A 75 8.82 -1.39 -8.30
C ILE A 75 9.83 -0.37 -8.78
N TRP A 76 10.47 0.36 -7.89
CA TRP A 76 11.54 1.29 -8.24
C TRP A 76 12.64 0.57 -9.04
N ASN A 77 13.09 -0.60 -8.58
CA ASN A 77 14.09 -1.40 -9.30
C ASN A 77 13.60 -1.86 -10.67
N MET A 78 12.33 -2.26 -10.79
CA MET A 78 11.75 -2.64 -12.09
C MET A 78 11.66 -1.45 -13.06
N LEU A 79 11.25 -0.28 -12.57
CA LEU A 79 11.20 0.96 -13.35
C LEU A 79 12.61 1.41 -13.77
N TRP A 80 13.60 1.28 -12.89
CA TRP A 80 14.99 1.57 -13.20
C TRP A 80 15.51 0.68 -14.35
N ARG A 81 15.25 -0.63 -14.28
CA ARG A 81 15.60 -1.56 -15.37
C ARG A 81 14.87 -1.23 -16.67
N TRP A 82 13.59 -0.85 -16.60
CA TRP A 82 12.83 -0.43 -17.77
C TRP A 82 13.45 0.81 -18.43
N ALA A 83 13.82 1.83 -17.64
CA ALA A 83 14.42 3.06 -18.15
C ALA A 83 15.81 2.82 -18.74
N LYS A 84 16.65 1.99 -18.08
CA LYS A 84 17.95 1.57 -18.60
C LYS A 84 17.84 0.87 -19.95
N ARG A 85 16.90 -0.07 -20.08
CA ARG A 85 16.70 -0.82 -21.34
C ARG A 85 16.31 0.09 -22.50
N ARG A 86 15.54 1.15 -22.24
CA ARG A 86 15.15 2.12 -23.28
C ARG A 86 16.31 2.98 -23.79
N HIS A 87 17.34 3.17 -22.98
CA HIS A 87 18.45 4.06 -23.27
C HIS A 87 19.79 3.38 -23.01
N SER A 88 20.03 2.26 -23.71
CA SER A 88 21.26 1.47 -23.56
C SER A 88 22.54 2.28 -23.81
N GLN A 89 22.47 3.30 -24.66
CA GLN A 89 23.60 4.17 -25.00
C GLN A 89 23.74 5.41 -24.10
N LYS A 90 22.84 5.64 -23.13
CA LYS A 90 22.90 6.81 -22.25
C LYS A 90 23.40 6.42 -20.86
N GLY A 91 24.19 7.31 -20.26
CA GLY A 91 24.68 7.11 -18.89
C GLY A 91 23.56 7.13 -17.83
N HIS A 92 23.80 6.48 -16.70
CA HIS A 92 22.83 6.38 -15.60
C HIS A 92 22.38 7.75 -15.07
N LYS A 93 23.28 8.74 -15.01
CA LYS A 93 22.95 10.11 -14.57
C LYS A 93 21.93 10.79 -15.49
N TRP A 94 22.05 10.57 -16.79
CA TRP A 94 21.09 11.08 -17.77
C TRP A 94 19.73 10.41 -17.59
N ILE A 95 19.71 9.08 -17.42
CA ILE A 95 18.48 8.31 -17.18
C ILE A 95 17.77 8.79 -15.90
N ALA A 96 18.52 8.98 -14.80
CA ALA A 96 17.98 9.52 -13.55
C ALA A 96 17.29 10.87 -13.79
N ARG A 97 18.00 11.83 -14.40
CA ARG A 97 17.47 13.18 -14.70
C ARG A 97 16.27 13.17 -15.64
N ARG A 98 16.19 12.21 -16.56
CA ARG A 98 15.12 12.14 -17.57
C ARG A 98 13.78 11.67 -17.02
N TYR A 99 13.79 10.84 -15.97
CA TYR A 99 12.63 10.08 -15.52
C TYR A 99 12.29 10.29 -14.04
N TRP A 100 13.29 10.62 -13.21
CA TRP A 100 13.15 10.80 -11.77
C TRP A 100 13.34 12.26 -11.41
N TYR A 101 12.37 12.80 -10.67
CA TYR A 101 12.32 14.19 -10.26
C TYR A 101 12.29 14.30 -8.74
N ILE A 102 12.61 15.50 -8.25
CA ILE A 102 12.42 15.90 -6.87
C ILE A 102 11.04 16.54 -6.77
N GLU A 103 10.23 16.12 -5.81
CA GLU A 103 8.92 16.70 -5.55
C GLU A 103 8.71 16.84 -4.03
N GLY A 104 8.64 18.09 -3.57
CA GLY A 104 8.60 18.41 -2.13
C GLY A 104 9.83 17.86 -1.40
N THR A 105 9.60 17.02 -0.40
CA THR A 105 10.67 16.39 0.39
C THR A 105 11.19 15.08 -0.21
N ARG A 106 10.60 14.61 -1.31
CA ARG A 106 10.94 13.31 -1.91
C ARG A 106 11.82 13.46 -3.11
N ASN A 107 12.95 12.77 -3.06
CA ASN A 107 13.81 12.54 -4.22
C ASN A 107 13.36 11.25 -4.92
N TRP A 108 13.76 11.10 -6.18
CA TRP A 108 13.51 9.88 -6.96
C TRP A 108 12.02 9.58 -7.17
N VAL A 109 11.23 10.60 -7.50
CA VAL A 109 9.83 10.43 -7.91
C VAL A 109 9.78 10.14 -9.42
N PHE A 110 9.32 8.95 -9.80
CA PHE A 110 9.11 8.62 -11.21
C PHE A 110 7.89 9.37 -11.75
N LYS A 111 8.15 10.38 -12.58
CA LYS A 111 7.15 11.37 -12.98
C LYS A 111 7.32 11.80 -14.43
N ALA A 112 6.21 11.96 -15.12
CA ALA A 112 6.08 12.58 -16.42
C ALA A 112 5.29 13.90 -16.31
N ALA A 113 5.06 14.58 -17.42
CA ALA A 113 4.43 15.91 -17.43
C ALA A 113 3.05 15.88 -16.76
N THR A 114 2.21 14.91 -17.11
CA THR A 114 0.82 14.83 -16.63
C THR A 114 0.57 13.75 -15.57
N ALA A 115 1.57 12.93 -15.24
CA ALA A 115 1.37 11.76 -14.39
C ALA A 115 2.58 11.47 -13.51
N LYS A 116 2.34 11.05 -12.27
CA LYS A 116 3.37 10.53 -11.35
C LYS A 116 2.97 9.16 -10.81
N ILE A 117 3.97 8.33 -10.52
CA ILE A 117 3.71 7.03 -9.91
C ILE A 117 3.15 7.22 -8.50
N VAL A 118 2.11 6.44 -8.16
CA VAL A 118 1.62 6.32 -6.79
C VAL A 118 2.47 5.28 -6.07
N LEU A 119 2.90 5.58 -4.84
CA LEU A 119 3.59 4.61 -3.98
C LEU A 119 2.59 3.90 -3.08
N PHE A 120 2.85 2.62 -2.80
CA PHE A 120 2.08 1.87 -1.81
C PHE A 120 2.13 2.54 -0.44
N ALA A 121 3.30 3.07 -0.06
CA ALA A 121 3.50 3.73 1.23
C ALA A 121 2.67 5.02 1.41
N ASP A 122 2.14 5.61 0.33
CA ASP A 122 1.29 6.80 0.39
C ASP A 122 -0.13 6.50 0.88
N ILE A 123 -0.58 5.25 0.69
CA ILE A 123 -1.88 4.82 1.14
C ILE A 123 -1.87 4.65 2.65
N LYS A 124 -2.54 5.59 3.33
CA LYS A 124 -2.66 5.58 4.79
C LYS A 124 -3.34 4.30 5.27
N ILE A 125 -2.67 3.58 6.17
CA ILE A 125 -3.25 2.45 6.90
C ILE A 125 -4.45 2.97 7.71
N ARG A 126 -5.60 2.30 7.57
CA ARG A 126 -6.85 2.64 8.27
C ARG A 126 -7.47 1.38 8.84
N ARG A 127 -7.52 1.26 10.16
CA ARG A 127 -8.15 0.13 10.86
C ARG A 127 -9.67 0.29 10.88
N HIS A 128 -10.38 -0.82 10.75
CA HIS A 128 -11.82 -0.86 11.02
C HIS A 128 -12.09 -0.77 12.53
N ALA A 129 -13.04 0.05 12.95
CA ALA A 129 -13.55 -0.04 14.32
C ALA A 129 -14.58 -1.18 14.38
N MET A 130 -14.33 -2.21 15.19
CA MET A 130 -15.33 -3.27 15.41
C MET A 130 -16.60 -2.66 16.03
N VAL A 131 -17.75 -3.20 15.63
CA VAL A 131 -19.01 -2.89 16.29
C VAL A 131 -19.04 -3.65 17.61
N LYS A 132 -19.43 -2.96 18.68
CA LYS A 132 -19.71 -3.57 19.98
C LYS A 132 -21.00 -4.37 19.86
N LEU A 133 -20.94 -5.66 20.17
CA LEU A 133 -22.09 -6.58 20.00
C LEU A 133 -23.23 -6.26 20.97
N ASP A 134 -22.92 -5.66 22.11
CA ASP A 134 -23.87 -5.19 23.13
C ASP A 134 -24.60 -3.89 22.77
N LYS A 135 -24.31 -3.29 21.60
CA LYS A 135 -24.84 -1.97 21.22
C LYS A 135 -25.95 -2.06 20.19
N ASN A 136 -27.11 -1.48 20.51
CA ASN A 136 -28.28 -1.44 19.64
C ASN A 136 -28.31 -0.11 18.85
N PRO A 137 -28.44 -0.12 17.51
CA PRO A 137 -28.51 1.10 16.70
C PRO A 137 -29.59 2.11 17.09
N PHE A 138 -30.71 1.65 17.64
CA PHE A 138 -31.86 2.49 17.99
C PHE A 138 -31.73 3.08 19.40
N LEU A 139 -31.15 2.34 20.34
CA LEU A 139 -30.99 2.78 21.73
C LEU A 139 -29.65 3.50 21.97
N ASP A 140 -28.57 3.03 21.33
CA ASP A 140 -27.21 3.53 21.55
C ASP A 140 -26.74 4.47 20.42
N ARG A 141 -27.57 5.44 20.02
CA ARG A 141 -27.28 6.33 18.89
C ARG A 141 -25.91 7.02 18.96
N ASN A 142 -25.53 7.52 20.13
CA ASN A 142 -24.27 8.25 20.35
C ASN A 142 -23.04 7.36 20.05
N TYR A 143 -23.08 6.08 20.42
CA TYR A 143 -21.99 5.14 20.12
C TYR A 143 -21.74 5.01 18.61
N PHE A 144 -22.81 4.96 17.80
CA PHE A 144 -22.69 4.84 16.35
C PHE A 144 -22.22 6.14 15.70
N LEU A 145 -22.66 7.30 16.20
CA LEU A 145 -22.16 8.62 15.75
C LEU A 145 -20.66 8.76 16.01
N ASP A 146 -20.20 8.44 17.22
CA ASP A 146 -18.78 8.46 17.57
C ASP A 146 -17.97 7.46 16.74
N ARG A 147 -18.55 6.28 16.47
CA ARG A 147 -17.92 5.26 15.62
C ARG A 147 -17.73 5.78 14.20
N LEU A 148 -18.70 6.48 13.64
CA LEU A 148 -18.58 7.10 12.31
C LEU A 148 -17.43 8.11 12.27
N ASP A 149 -17.29 8.93 13.31
CA ASP A 149 -16.18 9.87 13.43
C ASP A 149 -14.82 9.15 13.54
N ARG A 150 -14.73 8.09 14.35
CA ARG A 150 -13.51 7.24 14.45
C ARG A 150 -13.12 6.61 13.13
N VAL A 151 -14.08 6.16 12.31
CA VAL A 151 -13.83 5.53 10.99
C VAL A 151 -13.28 6.56 9.99
N ARG A 152 -13.66 7.83 10.12
CA ARG A 152 -13.16 8.93 9.25
C ARG A 152 -11.71 9.30 9.58
N LYS A 153 -11.30 9.16 10.85
CA LYS A 153 -9.95 9.49 11.32
C LYS A 153 -8.89 8.51 10.79
N CYS A 154 -7.67 9.02 10.58
CA CYS A 154 -6.52 8.18 10.21
C CYS A 154 -5.98 7.44 11.44
N THR A 155 -5.57 6.19 11.27
CA THR A 155 -4.95 5.42 12.37
C THR A 155 -3.60 6.03 12.75
N PRO A 156 -3.34 6.31 14.04
CA PRO A 156 -2.05 6.78 14.52
C PRO A 156 -0.88 5.89 14.08
N TRP A 157 0.29 6.49 13.82
CA TRP A 157 1.44 5.76 13.27
C TRP A 157 1.89 4.58 14.16
N ILE A 158 1.83 4.74 15.49
CA ILE A 158 2.18 3.70 16.49
C ILE A 158 1.31 2.44 16.29
N GLN A 159 0.02 2.63 15.97
CA GLN A 159 -0.98 1.58 15.82
C GLN A 159 -0.92 0.86 14.46
N THR A 160 -0.18 1.41 13.49
CA THR A 160 0.01 0.73 12.19
C THR A 160 0.90 -0.51 12.28
N ARG A 161 1.68 -0.63 13.36
CA ARG A 161 2.57 -1.77 13.63
C ARG A 161 1.94 -2.84 14.51
N LEU A 162 0.93 -2.48 15.30
CA LEU A 162 0.24 -3.37 16.23
C LEU A 162 -0.86 -4.18 15.55
N SER A 163 -1.26 -5.29 16.17
CA SER A 163 -2.39 -6.08 15.68
C SER A 163 -3.71 -5.35 15.83
N PHE A 164 -4.62 -5.64 14.91
CA PHE A 164 -6.01 -5.18 14.97
C PHE A 164 -6.73 -5.66 16.24
N PHE A 165 -6.43 -6.87 16.69
CA PHE A 165 -7.11 -7.51 17.83
C PHE A 165 -6.56 -7.12 19.20
N ALA A 166 -5.37 -6.51 19.28
CA ALA A 166 -4.78 -6.12 20.57
C ALA A 166 -5.51 -4.95 21.25
N TYR A 167 -6.27 -4.13 20.51
CA TYR A 167 -6.92 -2.94 21.07
C TYR A 167 -8.32 -3.18 21.65
N HIS A 168 -9.01 -4.24 21.23
CA HIS A 168 -10.39 -4.53 21.62
C HIS A 168 -10.55 -6.02 21.91
N ARG A 169 -9.68 -6.57 22.76
CA ARG A 169 -9.97 -7.86 23.37
C ARG A 169 -11.16 -7.61 24.32
N PRO A 170 -12.34 -8.22 24.11
CA PRO A 170 -13.37 -8.17 25.13
C PRO A 170 -12.78 -8.75 26.43
N VAL A 171 -13.11 -8.15 27.57
CA VAL A 171 -12.62 -8.57 28.91
C VAL A 171 -12.97 -10.05 29.15
N TYR A 172 -14.04 -10.51 28.51
CA TYR A 172 -14.46 -11.90 28.44
C TYR A 172 -14.27 -12.39 27.00
N GLY A 173 -13.56 -13.51 26.83
CA GLY A 173 -13.28 -14.11 25.52
C GLY A 173 -14.53 -14.62 24.81
N LEU A 174 -14.34 -15.17 23.59
CA LEU A 174 -15.37 -15.93 22.87
C LEU A 174 -16.02 -16.98 23.76
#